data_AF-A0A0N4X5V6-F1
#
_entry.id   AF-A0A0N4X5V6-F1
#
_cell.length_a   1.000
_cell.length_b   1.000
_cell.length_c   1.000
_cell.angle_alpha   90.00
_cell.angle_beta   90.00
_cell.angle_gamma   90.00
#
_symmetry.space_group_name_H-M   'P 1'
#
loop_
_entity.id
_entity.type
_entity.pdbx_description
1 polymer ?
#
loop_
_entity_poly.entity_id
_entity_poly.type
_entity_poly.pdbx_seq_one_letter_code
_entity_poly.pdbx_strand_id
1 'polypeptide(L)'
;MSGRDKPPKDSPSSSSTPSRRRSESTISLPPHDHHRPVTRQSLRNQRPVLIVPPELVQRGKRTVKVHEISRASIRKLAVRAGVQRLRKDVYEESLQFLETFLDDIIYDIIQYCTHAKRKVIHVEDVKNALKRRGLCVYGFDD
;
A
#
# COMPACT_ATOMS: atom_id res chain seq x y z
N MET A 1 41.06 -21.68 -43.55
CA MET A 1 40.97 -21.43 -45.00
C MET A 1 39.49 -21.08 -45.27
N SER A 2 39.07 -19.81 -45.44
CA SER A 2 39.11 -19.00 -46.68
C SER A 2 38.78 -19.86 -47.92
N GLY A 3 37.78 -19.62 -48.78
CA GLY A 3 36.87 -18.49 -49.04
C GLY A 3 35.61 -19.01 -49.77
N ARG A 4 34.48 -18.29 -49.69
CA ARG A 4 33.85 -17.45 -50.73
C ARG A 4 33.49 -18.17 -52.04
N ASP A 5 32.21 -18.17 -52.39
CA ASP A 5 31.71 -17.74 -53.71
C ASP A 5 30.23 -17.36 -53.67
N LYS A 6 29.86 -16.32 -54.43
CA LYS A 6 28.52 -15.74 -54.63
C LYS A 6 28.47 -15.27 -56.11
N PRO A 7 27.29 -14.86 -56.63
CA PRO A 7 26.21 -15.59 -57.32
C PRO A 7 26.23 -15.33 -58.86
N PRO A 8 25.15 -15.65 -59.61
CA PRO A 8 24.39 -14.60 -60.33
C PRO A 8 22.86 -14.84 -60.30
N LYS A 9 21.99 -13.82 -60.08
CA LYS A 9 21.32 -12.90 -61.04
C LYS A 9 20.65 -13.58 -62.24
N ASP A 10 19.31 -13.49 -62.32
CA ASP A 10 18.55 -13.01 -63.49
C ASP A 10 17.05 -12.87 -63.17
N SER A 11 16.48 -11.73 -63.58
CA SER A 11 15.04 -11.44 -63.75
C SER A 11 14.84 -11.09 -65.23
N PRO A 12 13.68 -11.30 -65.89
CA PRO A 12 12.74 -10.16 -66.04
C PRO A 12 11.24 -10.46 -66.36
N SER A 13 10.40 -9.44 -66.08
CA SER A 13 9.15 -8.93 -66.71
C SER A 13 8.19 -9.81 -67.55
N SER A 14 6.86 -9.70 -67.33
CA SER A 14 5.94 -8.75 -68.03
C SER A 14 4.43 -8.99 -67.80
N SER A 15 3.72 -7.91 -67.41
CA SER A 15 2.34 -7.45 -67.74
C SER A 15 1.13 -8.39 -67.91
N SER A 16 0.06 -8.14 -67.16
CA SER A 16 -1.26 -7.66 -67.68
C SER A 16 -2.30 -7.47 -66.56
N THR A 17 -2.97 -6.31 -66.56
CA THR A 17 -4.11 -5.91 -65.70
C THR A 17 -5.39 -6.71 -66.00
N PRO A 18 -6.37 -6.77 -65.07
CA PRO A 18 -7.54 -5.92 -65.30
C PRO A 18 -8.12 -5.24 -64.05
N SER A 19 -8.68 -4.06 -64.34
CA SER A 19 -9.52 -3.21 -63.51
C SER A 19 -10.81 -3.89 -63.07
N ARG A 20 -11.15 -3.86 -61.76
CA ARG A 20 -12.56 -3.94 -61.32
C ARG A 20 -12.78 -3.42 -59.89
N ARG A 21 -13.45 -2.26 -59.83
CA ARG A 21 -14.41 -1.78 -58.82
C ARG A 21 -14.01 -1.80 -57.33
N ARG A 22 -13.82 -0.59 -56.81
CA ARG A 22 -14.09 -0.18 -55.42
C ARG A 22 -15.36 -0.86 -54.87
N SER A 23 -15.22 -1.57 -53.77
CA SER A 23 -16.25 -1.65 -52.73
C SER A 23 -15.61 -1.11 -51.46
N GLU A 24 -16.08 0.06 -51.04
CA GLU A 24 -15.71 0.69 -49.77
C GLU A 24 -16.19 -0.21 -48.62
N SER A 25 -15.29 -1.04 -48.09
CA SER A 25 -15.50 -1.68 -46.80
C SER A 25 -15.11 -0.65 -45.72
N THR A 26 -16.05 0.18 -45.34
CA THR A 26 -15.96 1.01 -44.14
C THR A 26 -15.80 0.08 -42.94
N ILE A 27 -14.56 -0.12 -42.49
CA ILE A 27 -14.27 -0.78 -41.22
C ILE A 27 -14.67 0.24 -40.15
N SER A 28 -15.87 0.08 -39.60
CA SER A 28 -16.35 0.84 -38.45
C SER A 28 -15.50 0.44 -37.24
N LEU A 29 -14.50 1.26 -36.92
CA LEU A 29 -13.81 1.17 -35.63
C LEU A 29 -14.83 1.47 -34.52
N PRO A 30 -14.86 0.67 -33.43
CA PRO A 30 -15.69 1.00 -32.28
C PRO A 30 -15.24 2.35 -31.71
N PRO A 31 -16.17 3.16 -31.17
CA PRO A 31 -15.82 4.46 -30.62
C PRO A 31 -14.78 4.26 -29.53
N HIS A 32 -13.66 4.96 -29.67
CA HIS A 32 -12.68 5.08 -28.61
C HIS A 32 -13.41 5.63 -27.37
N ASP A 33 -13.61 4.77 -26.37
CA ASP A 33 -13.91 5.22 -25.02
C ASP A 33 -12.80 6.21 -24.66
N HIS A 34 -13.18 7.48 -24.59
CA HIS A 34 -12.36 8.48 -23.96
C HIS A 34 -12.17 8.01 -22.53
N HIS A 35 -10.99 7.43 -22.27
CA HIS A 35 -10.43 7.32 -20.94
C HIS A 35 -10.59 8.70 -20.32
N ARG A 36 -11.60 8.85 -19.46
CA ARG A 36 -11.70 10.00 -18.58
C ARG A 36 -10.38 10.00 -17.83
N PRO A 37 -9.49 10.99 -18.03
CA PRO A 37 -8.28 11.03 -17.24
C PRO A 37 -8.75 11.16 -15.80
N VAL A 38 -8.46 10.16 -14.98
CA VAL A 38 -8.55 10.30 -13.52
C VAL A 38 -7.57 11.42 -13.21
N THR A 39 -8.09 12.63 -13.08
CA THR A 39 -7.29 13.82 -12.82
C THR A 39 -6.51 13.57 -11.53
N ARG A 40 -5.27 14.08 -11.46
CA ARG A 40 -4.47 14.07 -10.22
C ARG A 40 -5.21 14.69 -9.02
N GLN A 41 -6.26 15.46 -9.27
CA GLN A 41 -7.22 15.97 -8.29
C GLN A 41 -8.12 14.88 -7.65
N SER A 42 -8.41 13.77 -8.34
CA SER A 42 -9.23 12.68 -7.83
C SER A 42 -8.54 11.91 -6.68
N LEU A 43 -7.21 11.79 -6.72
CA LEU A 43 -6.42 11.27 -5.59
C LEU A 43 -6.38 12.24 -4.39
N ARG A 44 -6.75 13.51 -4.57
CA ARG A 44 -6.83 14.52 -3.51
C ARG A 44 -8.13 14.41 -2.70
N ASN A 45 -9.15 13.74 -3.25
CA ASN A 45 -10.42 13.46 -2.56
C ASN A 45 -10.45 12.06 -1.92
N GLN A 46 -9.39 11.27 -2.04
CA GLN A 46 -9.12 10.15 -1.12
C GLN A 46 -8.34 10.61 0.11
N ARG A 47 -8.62 11.83 0.59
CA ARG A 47 -8.25 12.21 1.95
C ARG A 47 -9.17 11.42 2.87
N PRO A 48 -8.66 10.56 3.77
CA PRO A 48 -9.50 10.06 4.84
C PRO A 48 -9.90 11.27 5.70
N VAL A 49 -11.12 11.76 5.51
CA VAL A 49 -11.70 12.78 6.38
C VAL A 49 -12.06 12.08 7.68
N LEU A 50 -11.12 12.07 8.64
CA LEU A 50 -11.42 11.93 10.06
C LEU A 50 -10.48 12.87 10.85
N ILE A 51 -10.57 14.17 10.55
CA ILE A 51 -10.29 15.22 11.55
C ILE A 51 -11.62 15.58 12.21
N VAL A 52 -12.39 14.57 12.63
CA VAL A 52 -13.31 14.78 13.73
C VAL A 52 -12.45 14.48 14.95
N PRO A 53 -12.15 15.48 15.82
CA PRO A 53 -11.56 15.18 17.11
C PRO A 53 -12.45 14.10 17.74
N PRO A 54 -11.91 12.94 18.13
CA PRO A 54 -12.71 12.02 18.93
C PRO A 54 -13.19 12.83 20.13
N GLU A 55 -14.50 12.77 20.41
CA GLU A 55 -15.01 13.26 21.69
C GLU A 55 -14.08 12.78 22.80
N LEU A 56 -13.90 13.60 23.83
CA LEU A 56 -13.10 13.29 25.00
C LEU A 56 -13.79 12.18 25.82
N VAL A 57 -13.94 11.01 25.22
CA VAL A 57 -14.27 9.77 25.91
C VAL A 57 -13.13 9.56 26.87
N GLN A 58 -13.47 9.57 28.16
CA GLN A 58 -12.52 9.47 29.25
C GLN A 58 -11.54 8.32 28.96
N ARG A 59 -10.23 8.65 28.99
CA ARG A 59 -9.15 7.67 28.90
C ARG A 59 -9.25 6.76 30.12
N GLY A 60 -10.06 5.71 30.03
CA GLY A 60 -10.03 4.63 30.99
C GLY A 60 -8.64 4.01 30.92
N LYS A 61 -7.82 4.22 31.96
CA LYS A 61 -6.50 3.61 32.08
C LYS A 61 -6.68 2.11 32.18
N ARG A 62 -6.64 1.42 31.04
CA ARG A 62 -6.54 -0.04 31.01
C ARG A 62 -5.07 -0.35 30.85
N THR A 63 -4.42 -0.66 31.96
CA THR A 63 -3.03 -1.09 31.94
C THR A 63 -2.92 -2.36 31.10
N VAL A 64 -2.26 -2.26 29.94
CA VAL A 64 -1.75 -3.45 29.27
C VAL A 64 -0.79 -4.11 30.27
N LYS A 65 -0.96 -5.41 30.54
CA LYS A 65 -0.06 -6.14 31.46
C LYS A 65 1.29 -6.37 30.76
N VAL A 66 2.09 -5.33 30.63
CA VAL A 66 3.37 -5.35 29.91
C VAL A 66 4.50 -6.00 30.75
N HIS A 67 4.19 -6.32 32.01
CA HIS A 67 5.09 -6.99 32.95
C HIS A 67 5.52 -8.41 32.50
N GLU A 68 4.83 -9.01 31.53
CA GLU A 68 5.15 -10.33 30.99
C GLU A 68 6.20 -10.28 29.85
N ILE A 69 6.58 -9.10 29.35
CA ILE A 69 7.58 -9.00 28.29
C ILE A 69 8.97 -9.24 28.88
N SER A 70 9.57 -10.35 28.48
CA SER A 70 10.90 -10.73 28.97
C SER A 70 11.99 -9.75 28.54
N ARG A 71 12.99 -9.54 29.42
CA ARG A 71 14.22 -8.79 29.08
C ARG A 71 14.96 -9.39 27.88
N ALA A 72 14.82 -10.69 27.64
CA ALA A 72 15.38 -11.36 26.47
C ALA A 72 14.72 -10.90 25.17
N SER A 73 13.41 -10.67 25.16
CA SER A 73 12.68 -10.13 24.00
C SER A 73 13.15 -8.71 23.66
N ILE A 74 13.31 -7.85 24.66
CA ILE A 74 13.84 -6.48 24.48
C ILE A 74 15.26 -6.53 23.91
N ARG A 75 16.11 -7.43 24.43
CA ARG A 75 17.46 -7.62 23.91
C ARG A 75 17.47 -8.08 22.44
N LYS A 76 16.58 -8.99 22.05
CA LYS A 76 16.44 -9.42 20.64
C LYS A 76 16.08 -8.25 19.72
N LEU A 77 15.15 -7.39 20.14
CA LEU A 77 14.78 -6.18 19.38
C LEU A 77 15.96 -5.21 19.27
N ALA A 78 16.66 -4.95 20.36
CA ALA A 78 17.82 -4.05 20.37
C ALA A 78 18.96 -4.57 19.47
N VAL A 79 19.22 -5.88 19.49
CA VAL A 79 20.21 -6.51 18.59
C VAL A 79 19.80 -6.36 17.13
N ARG A 80 18.50 -6.56 16.80
CA ARG A 80 17.98 -6.32 15.44
C ARG A 80 18.13 -4.86 15.02
N ALA A 81 18.05 -3.93 15.97
CA ALA A 81 18.28 -2.50 15.74
C ALA A 81 19.78 -2.10 15.72
N GLY A 82 20.72 -3.05 15.87
CA GLY A 82 22.16 -2.79 15.84
C GLY A 82 22.75 -2.27 17.16
N VAL A 83 22.03 -2.41 18.28
CA VAL A 83 22.48 -1.93 19.59
C VAL A 83 23.48 -2.92 20.21
N GLN A 84 24.68 -2.45 20.53
CA GLN A 84 25.77 -3.30 21.05
C GLN A 84 25.70 -3.55 22.56
N ARG A 85 25.29 -2.54 23.36
CA ARG A 85 25.20 -2.63 24.83
C ARG A 85 23.95 -1.91 25.33
N LEU A 86 23.24 -2.55 26.27
CA LEU A 86 22.04 -2.00 26.92
C LEU A 86 22.32 -1.75 28.40
N ARG A 87 21.90 -0.59 28.90
CA ARG A 87 21.84 -0.31 30.35
C ARG A 87 20.64 -1.04 30.98
N LYS A 88 20.63 -1.16 32.30
CA LYS A 88 19.54 -1.82 33.04
C LYS A 88 18.22 -1.04 32.95
N ASP A 89 18.29 0.28 33.02
CA ASP A 89 17.11 1.16 33.10
C ASP A 89 16.27 1.11 31.80
N VAL A 90 16.92 0.84 30.66
CA VAL A 90 16.27 0.71 29.35
C VAL A 90 15.23 -0.41 29.35
N TYR A 91 15.39 -1.46 30.14
CA TYR A 91 14.39 -2.53 30.18
C TYR A 91 13.06 -2.02 30.71
N GLU A 92 13.06 -1.23 31.78
CA GLU A 92 11.84 -0.72 32.40
C GLU A 92 11.26 0.45 31.58
N GLU A 93 12.12 1.34 31.08
CA GLU A 93 11.71 2.47 30.23
C GLU A 93 11.07 1.99 28.92
N SER A 94 11.60 0.93 28.30
CA SER A 94 11.03 0.35 27.08
C SER A 94 9.63 -0.23 27.31
N LEU A 95 9.37 -0.80 28.48
CA LEU A 95 8.06 -1.33 28.84
C LEU A 95 7.06 -0.19 29.03
N GLN A 96 7.44 0.89 29.72
CA GLN A 96 6.61 2.08 29.88
C GLN A 96 6.27 2.74 28.53
N PHE A 97 7.26 2.82 27.63
CA PHE A 97 7.04 3.32 26.28
C PHE A 97 6.04 2.44 25.52
N LEU A 98 6.15 1.12 25.61
CA LEU A 98 5.24 0.21 24.93
C LEU A 98 3.81 0.31 25.45
N GLU A 99 3.61 0.42 26.77
CA GLU A 99 2.29 0.67 27.37
C GLU A 99 1.67 1.94 26.78
N THR A 100 2.42 3.04 26.83
CA THR A 100 1.96 4.32 26.33
C THR A 100 1.65 4.26 24.84
N PHE A 101 2.49 3.61 24.04
CA PHE A 101 2.32 3.46 22.59
C PHE A 101 1.08 2.65 22.23
N LEU A 102 0.82 1.54 22.94
CA LEU A 102 -0.34 0.69 22.69
C LEU A 102 -1.65 1.34 23.12
N ASP A 103 -1.68 1.98 24.29
CA ASP A 103 -2.88 2.71 24.78
C ASP A 103 -3.36 3.74 23.77
N ASP A 104 -2.38 4.44 23.21
CA ASP A 104 -2.54 5.47 22.22
C ASP A 104 -3.14 4.94 20.90
N ILE A 105 -2.63 3.80 20.40
CA ILE A 105 -3.15 3.14 19.19
C ILE A 105 -4.55 2.56 19.45
N ILE A 106 -4.73 1.88 20.59
CA ILE A 106 -6.00 1.27 20.98
C ILE A 106 -7.08 2.34 21.12
N TYR A 107 -6.75 3.51 21.67
CA TYR A 107 -7.66 4.64 21.73
C TYR A 107 -8.16 5.03 20.34
N ASP A 108 -7.26 5.23 19.38
CA ASP A 108 -7.64 5.58 18.00
C ASP A 108 -8.50 4.49 17.34
N ILE A 109 -8.16 3.21 17.55
CA ILE A 109 -8.92 2.07 17.02
C ILE A 109 -10.36 2.04 17.57
N ILE A 110 -10.51 2.18 18.89
CA ILE A 110 -11.83 2.19 19.54
C ILE A 110 -12.66 3.34 19.01
N GLN A 111 -12.05 4.50 18.75
CA GLN A 111 -12.75 5.65 18.19
C GLN A 111 -13.25 5.38 16.77
N TYR A 112 -12.45 4.75 15.90
CA TYR A 112 -12.92 4.35 14.56
C TYR A 112 -14.05 3.32 14.61
N CYS A 113 -13.94 2.31 15.47
CA CYS A 113 -14.98 1.29 15.65
C CYS A 113 -16.29 1.91 16.19
N THR A 114 -16.18 2.80 17.20
CA THR A 114 -17.32 3.50 17.80
C THR A 114 -17.99 4.45 16.81
N HIS A 115 -17.20 5.19 16.02
CA HIS A 115 -17.71 6.06 14.96
C HIS A 115 -18.50 5.27 13.91
N ALA A 116 -18.07 4.05 13.59
CA ALA A 116 -18.77 3.14 12.70
C ALA A 116 -19.96 2.42 13.35
N LYS A 117 -20.28 2.69 14.63
CA LYS A 117 -21.34 2.04 15.42
C LYS A 117 -21.24 0.51 15.46
N ARG A 118 -20.02 -0.02 15.37
CA ARG A 118 -19.72 -1.45 15.44
C ARG A 118 -19.24 -1.82 16.85
N LYS A 119 -19.43 -3.09 17.21
CA LYS A 119 -18.87 -3.68 18.45
C LYS A 119 -17.60 -4.50 18.19
N VAL A 120 -17.33 -4.81 16.92
CA VAL A 120 -16.19 -5.62 16.48
C VAL A 120 -15.22 -4.71 15.75
N ILE A 121 -13.96 -4.78 16.16
CA ILE A 121 -12.84 -4.07 15.53
C ILE A 121 -12.46 -4.83 14.26
N HIS A 122 -12.38 -4.11 13.13
CA HIS A 122 -11.88 -4.66 11.87
C HIS A 122 -10.44 -4.24 11.60
N VAL A 123 -9.79 -4.96 10.69
CA VAL A 123 -8.41 -4.69 10.24
C VAL A 123 -8.25 -3.26 9.71
N GLU A 124 -9.28 -2.73 9.06
CA GLU A 124 -9.31 -1.35 8.57
C GLU A 124 -9.17 -0.31 9.68
N ASP A 125 -9.81 -0.54 10.84
CA ASP A 125 -9.74 0.38 11.99
C ASP A 125 -8.30 0.47 12.52
N VAL A 126 -7.60 -0.67 12.55
CA VAL A 126 -6.18 -0.77 12.95
C VAL A 126 -5.28 -0.07 11.92
N LYS A 127 -5.49 -0.33 10.62
CA LYS A 127 -4.73 0.32 9.54
C LYS A 127 -4.90 1.83 9.58
N ASN A 128 -6.11 2.32 9.82
CA ASN A 128 -6.39 3.74 9.88
C ASN A 128 -5.79 4.41 11.12
N ALA A 129 -5.82 3.76 12.29
CA ALA A 129 -5.14 4.21 13.50
C ALA A 129 -3.63 4.32 13.32
N LEU A 130 -3.01 3.31 12.70
CA LEU A 130 -1.57 3.33 12.43
C LEU A 130 -1.22 4.41 11.40
N LYS A 131 -2.00 4.53 10.31
CA LYS A 131 -1.82 5.59 9.29
C LYS A 131 -1.90 6.99 9.88
N ARG A 132 -2.80 7.24 10.85
CA ARG A 132 -2.92 8.52 11.54
C ARG A 132 -1.62 8.92 12.26
N ARG A 133 -0.87 7.94 12.75
CA ARG A 133 0.41 8.11 13.46
C ARG A 133 1.63 8.09 12.52
N GLY A 134 1.41 8.00 11.21
CA GLY A 134 2.49 7.88 10.22
C GLY A 134 3.08 6.47 10.09
N LEU A 135 2.43 5.46 10.69
CA LEU A 135 2.85 4.06 10.60
C LEU A 135 1.99 3.34 9.55
N CYS A 136 2.55 3.11 8.37
CA CYS A 136 1.86 2.35 7.32
C CYS A 136 2.24 0.87 7.39
N VAL A 137 1.23 0.00 7.48
CA VAL A 137 1.41 -1.46 7.50
C VAL A 137 0.78 -2.06 6.24
N TYR A 138 1.50 -2.98 5.60
CA TYR A 138 1.12 -3.66 4.35
C TYR A 138 0.84 -5.15 4.60
N GLY A 139 0.08 -5.80 3.71
CA GLY A 139 -0.17 -7.25 3.75
C GLY A 139 -1.36 -7.66 4.63
N PHE A 140 -2.37 -6.78 4.77
CA PHE A 140 -3.56 -6.99 5.59
C PHE A 140 -4.82 -6.50 4.82
N ASP A 141 -5.04 -7.03 3.63
CA ASP A 141 -6.15 -6.64 2.72
C ASP A 141 -7.21 -7.74 2.55
N ASP A 142 -7.17 -8.79 3.38
CA ASP A 142 -8.12 -9.93 3.35
C ASP A 142 -9.40 -9.69 4.16
#